data_AF-A0A8H2WP93-F1
#
_entry.id   AF-A0A8H2WP93-F1
#
_cell.length_a   1.000
_cell.length_b   1.000
_cell.length_c   1.000
_cell.angle_alpha   90.00
_cell.angle_beta   90.00
_cell.angle_gamma   90.00
#
_symmetry.space_group_name_H-M   'P 1'
#
loop_
_entity.id
_entity.type
_entity.pdbx_description
1 polymer ?
#
loop_
_entity_poly.entity_id
_entity_poly.type
_entity_poly.pdbx_seq_one_letter_code
_entity_poly.pdbx_strand_id
1 'polypeptide(L)'
;MVDTYPPVAQFYDATSEEKVILEGLYRNHQDRGTLLTMAESLHGEQPVIKPSAIPSRFINLRALDETGDIYVAVLGFAQAKWPHHNFVSDIAFGSPGRFFPAHKMARRLHFIHRNTIRYGCKSSQRSQSDQYALLMTNKGRCPVKLLWHFQIKVPGEEPEICSLVSRLNMEDVPLLPWSLYADDLGYYVTHKNSFGPIEAVSPSLLVSPVVTAPFEMRSSAERLRIVIAYNRTGSEVLDEDDMDGSNTQEQGGD
;
A
#
# COMPACT_ATOMS: atom_id res chain seq x y z
N MET A 1 17.69 -30.79 2.31
CA MET A 1 16.28 -30.37 2.48
C MET A 1 15.80 -29.97 1.10
N VAL A 2 14.90 -30.77 0.53
CA VAL A 2 14.29 -30.54 -0.78
C VAL A 2 13.05 -29.71 -0.51
N ASP A 3 12.99 -28.49 -1.03
CA ASP A 3 11.81 -27.64 -0.94
C ASP A 3 10.68 -28.28 -1.74
N THR A 4 9.77 -28.98 -1.07
CA THR A 4 8.50 -29.40 -1.62
C THR A 4 7.56 -28.20 -1.67
N TYR A 5 7.46 -27.60 -2.85
CA TYR A 5 6.43 -26.60 -3.16
C TYR A 5 5.03 -27.26 -3.12
N PRO A 6 3.99 -26.53 -2.69
CA PRO A 6 2.62 -27.03 -2.73
C PRO A 6 2.16 -27.31 -4.17
N PRO A 7 1.20 -28.24 -4.37
CA PRO A 7 0.69 -28.57 -5.69
C PRO A 7 0.00 -27.35 -6.32
N VAL A 8 0.37 -27.08 -7.58
CA VAL A 8 -0.22 -26.05 -8.45
C VAL A 8 -1.73 -26.26 -8.53
N ALA A 9 -2.51 -25.19 -8.33
CA ALA A 9 -3.95 -25.21 -8.53
C ALA A 9 -4.28 -25.78 -9.93
N GLN A 10 -5.08 -26.83 -9.99
CA GLN A 10 -5.41 -27.50 -11.24
C GLN A 10 -6.40 -26.65 -12.04
N PHE A 11 -5.89 -25.98 -13.08
CA PHE A 11 -6.70 -25.30 -14.09
C PHE A 11 -7.32 -26.36 -15.02
N TYR A 12 -8.48 -26.90 -14.63
CA TYR A 12 -9.11 -28.01 -15.34
C TYR A 12 -9.60 -27.64 -16.75
N ASP A 13 -9.97 -26.37 -17.00
CA ASP A 13 -10.54 -25.93 -18.28
C ASP A 13 -9.59 -25.20 -19.22
N ALA A 14 -8.31 -25.03 -18.86
CA ALA A 14 -7.35 -24.38 -19.74
C ALA A 14 -6.92 -25.29 -20.91
N THR A 15 -6.91 -24.74 -22.13
CA THR A 15 -6.42 -25.40 -23.33
C THR A 15 -4.92 -25.73 -23.22
N SER A 16 -4.43 -26.66 -24.04
CA SER A 16 -3.02 -27.05 -24.03
C SER A 16 -2.07 -25.88 -24.32
N GLU A 17 -2.47 -24.93 -25.17
CA GLU A 17 -1.70 -23.72 -25.46
C GLU A 17 -1.70 -22.76 -24.27
N GLU A 18 -2.85 -22.54 -23.63
CA GLU A 18 -2.94 -21.73 -22.41
C GLU A 18 -2.11 -22.32 -21.27
N LYS A 19 -2.11 -23.64 -21.10
CA LYS A 19 -1.26 -24.32 -20.10
C LYS A 19 0.22 -24.09 -20.37
N VAL A 20 0.68 -24.15 -21.62
CA VAL A 20 2.08 -23.87 -21.98
C VAL A 20 2.43 -22.40 -21.75
N ILE A 21 1.51 -21.48 -22.06
CA ILE A 21 1.69 -20.05 -21.80
C ILE A 21 1.73 -19.79 -20.29
N LEU A 22 0.81 -20.36 -19.51
CA LEU A 22 0.76 -20.24 -18.05
C LEU A 22 1.99 -20.85 -17.39
N GLU A 23 2.46 -22.01 -17.85
CA GLU A 23 3.72 -22.61 -17.39
C GLU A 23 4.94 -21.79 -17.80
N GLY A 24 4.94 -21.17 -18.98
CA GLY A 24 6.00 -20.26 -19.42
C GLY A 24 6.02 -18.96 -18.61
N LEU A 25 4.84 -18.42 -18.28
CA LEU A 25 4.67 -17.29 -17.36
C LEU A 25 5.10 -17.68 -15.94
N TYR A 26 4.77 -18.91 -15.53
CA TYR A 26 5.23 -19.57 -14.32
C TYR A 26 6.62 -20.22 -14.49
N ARG A 27 7.50 -19.73 -15.37
CA ARG A 27 8.94 -20.08 -15.32
C ARG A 27 9.80 -18.84 -15.48
N ASN A 28 9.29 -17.83 -16.17
CA ASN A 28 9.91 -16.52 -16.35
C ASN A 28 9.63 -15.52 -15.20
N HIS A 29 9.34 -16.02 -13.99
CA HIS A 29 8.80 -15.26 -12.85
C HIS A 29 9.71 -14.16 -12.29
N GLN A 30 11.01 -14.20 -12.58
CA GLN A 30 11.97 -13.28 -11.97
C GLN A 30 11.85 -11.84 -12.52
N ASP A 31 11.18 -11.63 -13.67
CA ASP A 31 11.18 -10.34 -14.37
C ASP A 31 9.81 -9.67 -14.56
N ARG A 32 8.69 -10.28 -14.13
CA ARG A 32 7.34 -9.72 -14.40
C ARG A 32 6.56 -9.39 -13.13
N GLY A 33 6.87 -8.23 -12.57
CA GLY A 33 6.22 -7.71 -11.35
C GLY A 33 4.70 -7.52 -11.45
N THR A 34 4.11 -7.34 -12.64
CA THR A 34 2.69 -6.97 -12.75
C THR A 34 1.74 -8.18 -12.60
N LEU A 35 2.01 -9.31 -13.26
CA LEU A 35 1.17 -10.51 -13.18
C LEU A 35 1.23 -11.18 -11.81
N LEU A 36 2.41 -11.21 -11.18
CA LEU A 36 2.58 -11.80 -9.86
C LEU A 36 1.85 -10.99 -8.79
N THR A 37 1.89 -9.66 -8.84
CA THR A 37 1.11 -8.83 -7.93
C THR A 37 -0.40 -9.04 -8.11
N MET A 38 -0.88 -9.25 -9.34
CA MET A 38 -2.28 -9.58 -9.58
C MET A 38 -2.64 -10.94 -8.98
N ALA A 39 -1.80 -11.96 -9.18
CA ALA A 39 -2.00 -13.28 -8.58
C ALA A 39 -1.95 -13.26 -7.05
N GLU A 40 -0.98 -12.58 -6.43
CA GLU A 40 -0.89 -12.46 -4.96
C GLU A 40 -2.08 -11.69 -4.37
N SER A 41 -2.68 -10.76 -5.12
CA SER A 41 -3.89 -10.07 -4.67
C SER A 41 -5.16 -10.92 -4.78
N LEU A 42 -5.19 -11.93 -5.65
CA LEU A 42 -6.34 -12.81 -5.88
C LEU A 42 -6.46 -13.92 -4.83
N HIS A 43 -5.35 -14.38 -4.26
CA HIS A 43 -5.36 -15.52 -3.33
C HIS A 43 -5.80 -15.16 -1.90
N GLY A 44 -6.17 -13.90 -1.63
CA GLY A 44 -6.64 -13.48 -0.30
C GLY A 44 -5.61 -13.63 0.83
N GLU A 45 -4.34 -13.89 0.48
CA GLU A 45 -3.28 -14.05 1.46
C GLU A 45 -2.97 -12.71 2.14
N GLN A 46 -2.60 -12.79 3.42
CA GLN A 46 -2.16 -11.60 4.14
C GLN A 46 -0.94 -10.99 3.43
N PRO A 47 -0.91 -9.65 3.25
CA PRO A 47 0.16 -9.01 2.51
C PRO A 47 1.50 -9.26 3.20
N VAL A 48 2.45 -9.84 2.47
CA VAL A 48 3.79 -10.12 2.99
C VAL A 48 4.64 -8.86 2.88
N ILE A 49 5.02 -8.29 4.03
CA ILE A 49 5.86 -7.10 4.12
C ILE A 49 7.31 -7.52 4.38
N LYS A 50 8.22 -7.19 3.45
CA LYS A 50 9.66 -7.43 3.59
C LYS A 50 10.41 -6.09 3.66
N PRO A 51 11.12 -5.77 4.74
CA PRO A 51 11.88 -4.54 4.83
C PRO A 51 13.09 -4.57 3.88
N SER A 52 13.62 -3.38 3.53
CA SER A 52 15.01 -3.27 3.06
C SER A 52 15.99 -3.73 4.15
N ALA A 53 17.30 -3.72 3.84
CA ALA A 53 18.33 -3.88 4.87
C ALA A 53 18.06 -2.97 6.08
N ILE A 54 17.99 -3.58 7.27
CA ILE A 54 17.66 -2.89 8.52
C ILE A 54 18.96 -2.34 9.12
N PRO A 55 19.09 -1.02 9.30
CA PRO A 55 20.27 -0.46 9.95
C PRO A 55 20.40 -0.94 11.41
N SER A 56 21.62 -1.14 11.88
CA SER A 56 21.88 -1.49 13.28
C SER A 56 21.51 -0.36 14.24
N ARG A 57 21.75 0.89 13.81
CA ARG A 57 21.59 2.11 14.60
C ARG A 57 20.14 2.61 14.63
N PHE A 58 19.68 2.97 15.83
CA PHE A 58 18.43 3.69 16.02
C PHE A 58 18.56 5.16 15.62
N ILE A 59 17.49 5.71 15.08
CA ILE A 59 17.41 7.12 14.72
C ILE A 59 16.74 7.90 15.85
N ASN A 60 17.06 9.19 15.97
CA ASN A 60 16.30 10.09 16.82
C ASN A 60 15.16 10.71 16.02
N LEU A 61 13.92 10.26 16.28
CA LEU A 61 12.71 10.71 15.58
C LEU A 61 12.49 12.23 15.70
N ARG A 62 12.84 12.84 16.84
CA ARG A 62 12.73 14.29 17.05
C ARG A 62 13.78 15.10 16.29
N ALA A 63 14.89 14.47 15.91
CA ALA A 63 15.92 15.14 15.13
C ALA A 63 15.66 15.07 13.61
N LEU A 64 14.61 14.35 13.18
CA LEU A 64 14.25 14.25 11.76
C LEU A 64 13.40 15.42 11.28
N ASP A 65 12.74 16.12 12.19
CA ASP A 65 11.75 17.14 11.90
C ASP A 65 11.60 18.08 13.09
N GLU A 66 11.65 19.39 12.81
CA GLU A 66 11.62 20.46 13.81
C GLU A 66 10.24 20.58 14.48
N THR A 67 9.15 20.27 13.76
CA THR A 67 7.80 20.36 14.32
C THR A 67 7.51 19.22 15.31
N GLY A 68 8.25 18.11 15.19
CA GLY A 68 8.03 16.91 15.98
C GLY A 68 6.87 16.03 15.48
N ASP A 69 6.26 16.36 14.33
CA ASP A 69 5.10 15.64 13.79
C ASP A 69 5.47 14.18 13.48
N ILE A 70 6.68 13.93 12.99
CA ILE A 70 7.22 12.57 12.78
C ILE A 70 7.20 11.76 14.08
N TYR A 71 7.66 12.35 15.19
CA TYR A 71 7.67 11.67 16.48
C TYR A 71 6.25 11.39 16.96
N VAL A 72 5.36 12.37 16.86
CA VAL A 72 3.95 12.24 17.28
C VAL A 72 3.24 11.17 16.47
N ALA A 73 3.42 11.13 15.15
CA ALA A 73 2.82 10.12 14.29
C ALA A 73 3.30 8.71 14.65
N VAL A 74 4.60 8.51 14.85
CA VAL A 74 5.15 7.20 15.23
C VAL A 74 4.71 6.77 16.64
N LEU A 75 4.64 7.72 17.58
CA LEU A 75 4.09 7.47 18.92
C LEU A 75 2.62 7.03 18.85
N GLY A 76 1.80 7.76 18.09
CA GLY A 76 0.38 7.42 17.89
C GLY A 76 0.20 6.02 17.29
N PHE A 77 1.03 5.65 16.32
CA PHE A 77 1.04 4.30 15.78
C PHE A 77 1.41 3.25 16.84
N ALA A 78 2.45 3.49 17.65
CA ALA A 78 2.85 2.58 18.70
C ALA A 78 1.78 2.42 19.80
N GLN A 79 1.10 3.52 20.16
CA GLN A 79 -0.03 3.49 21.10
C GLN A 79 -1.21 2.67 20.57
N ALA A 80 -1.54 2.83 19.28
CA ALA A 80 -2.61 2.06 18.64
C ALA A 80 -2.25 0.57 18.50
N LYS A 81 -0.99 0.26 18.16
CA LYS A 81 -0.52 -1.12 17.96
C LYS A 81 -0.38 -1.88 19.27
N TRP A 82 0.13 -1.24 20.33
CA TRP A 82 0.39 -1.87 21.62
C TRP A 82 -0.21 -1.06 22.78
N PRO A 83 -1.55 -1.03 22.90
CA PRO A 83 -2.23 -0.20 23.88
C PRO A 83 -1.88 -0.56 25.33
N HIS A 84 -1.50 -1.81 25.61
CA HIS A 84 -1.13 -2.29 26.95
C HIS A 84 0.16 -1.67 27.50
N HIS A 85 1.06 -1.14 26.66
CA HIS A 85 2.26 -0.45 27.15
C HIS A 85 1.95 0.94 27.71
N ASN A 86 0.77 1.51 27.40
CA ASN A 86 0.37 2.87 27.76
C ASN A 86 1.51 3.88 27.47
N PHE A 87 1.95 3.92 26.21
CA PHE A 87 3.06 4.77 25.82
C PHE A 87 2.75 6.25 26.01
N VAL A 88 3.68 6.98 26.60
CA VAL A 88 3.63 8.43 26.76
C VAL A 88 4.87 9.08 26.15
N SER A 89 4.76 10.36 25.82
CA SER A 89 5.88 11.09 25.25
C SER A 89 7.06 11.14 26.22
N ASP A 90 8.29 10.99 25.72
CA ASP A 90 9.53 11.04 26.52
C ASP A 90 9.85 12.41 27.13
N ILE A 91 9.10 13.45 26.77
CA ILE A 91 9.16 14.79 27.37
C ILE A 91 7.95 15.11 28.25
N ALA A 92 6.95 14.22 28.32
CA ALA A 92 5.76 14.42 29.14
C ALA A 92 6.07 14.03 30.60
N PHE A 93 6.56 14.99 31.37
CA PHE A 93 6.83 14.80 32.79
C PHE A 93 5.52 14.70 33.59
N GLY A 94 5.43 13.74 34.50
CA GLY A 94 4.30 13.58 35.41
C GLY A 94 3.12 12.76 34.88
N SER A 95 3.13 12.34 33.60
CA SER A 95 2.10 11.47 33.05
C SER A 95 2.34 10.00 33.43
N PRO A 96 1.33 9.27 33.92
CA PRO A 96 1.47 7.83 34.16
C PRO A 96 1.57 7.08 32.83
N GLY A 97 2.63 6.29 32.64
CA GLY A 97 2.81 5.48 31.44
C GLY A 97 4.26 5.09 31.18
N ARG A 98 4.47 4.34 30.09
CA ARG A 98 5.82 3.96 29.64
C ARG A 98 6.34 5.00 28.66
N PHE A 99 7.52 5.56 28.90
CA PHE A 99 8.10 6.50 27.95
C PHE A 99 8.39 5.84 26.60
N PHE A 100 8.08 6.57 25.53
CA PHE A 100 8.49 6.25 24.15
C PHE A 100 9.71 7.10 23.75
N PRO A 101 10.95 6.67 24.06
CA PRO A 101 12.17 7.42 23.77
C PRO A 101 12.39 7.58 22.27
N ALA A 102 12.48 8.84 21.82
CA ALA A 102 12.61 9.19 20.41
C ALA A 102 13.84 8.59 19.72
N HIS A 103 14.91 8.29 20.47
CA HIS A 103 16.22 7.86 19.97
C HIS A 103 16.50 6.35 20.06
N LYS A 104 15.54 5.55 20.54
CA LYS A 104 15.74 4.10 20.79
C LYS A 104 14.64 3.21 20.23
N MET A 105 13.61 3.78 19.62
CA MET A 105 12.45 3.01 19.19
C MET A 105 12.42 2.70 17.70
N ALA A 106 13.00 3.54 16.85
CA ALA A 106 12.85 3.42 15.40
C ALA A 106 14.19 3.25 14.66
N ARG A 107 14.18 2.40 13.64
CA ARG A 107 15.23 2.27 12.63
C ARG A 107 14.67 2.66 11.28
N ARG A 108 15.39 3.49 10.53
CA ARG A 108 14.95 3.97 9.22
C ARG A 108 15.19 2.92 8.14
N LEU A 109 14.18 2.67 7.34
CA LEU A 109 14.26 1.83 6.13
C LEU A 109 14.24 2.74 4.90
N HIS A 110 14.94 2.32 3.83
CA HIS A 110 14.97 3.09 2.58
C HIS A 110 13.76 2.79 1.69
N PHE A 111 13.30 1.54 1.74
CA PHE A 111 12.15 1.04 1.04
C PHE A 111 11.62 -0.20 1.77
N ILE A 112 10.42 -0.62 1.38
CA ILE A 112 9.84 -1.90 1.78
C ILE A 112 9.32 -2.60 0.53
N HIS A 113 9.17 -3.92 0.60
CA HIS A 113 8.40 -4.67 -0.38
C HIS A 113 7.10 -5.13 0.25
N ARG A 114 5.99 -4.97 -0.47
CA ARG A 114 4.70 -5.60 -0.18
C ARG A 114 4.31 -6.39 -1.40
N ASN A 115 4.13 -7.70 -1.26
CA ASN A 115 3.71 -8.56 -2.38
C ASN A 115 4.57 -8.33 -3.64
N THR A 116 5.90 -8.40 -3.43
CA THR A 116 6.96 -8.10 -4.40
C THR A 116 7.05 -6.66 -4.94
N ILE A 117 6.04 -5.81 -4.72
CA ILE A 117 6.10 -4.40 -5.10
C ILE A 117 6.98 -3.63 -4.12
N ARG A 118 7.93 -2.88 -4.67
CA ARG A 118 8.78 -1.96 -3.92
C ARG A 118 8.10 -0.61 -3.69
N TYR A 119 8.03 -0.19 -2.44
CA TYR A 119 7.59 1.13 -2.00
C TYR A 119 8.78 1.87 -1.41
N GLY A 120 9.13 3.00 -2.01
CA GLY A 120 10.22 3.86 -1.55
C GLY A 120 9.72 5.03 -0.72
N CYS A 121 10.66 5.79 -0.19
CA CYS A 121 10.38 7.00 0.59
C CYS A 121 11.38 8.11 0.24
N LYS A 122 11.33 9.25 0.94
CA LYS A 122 12.23 10.40 0.70
C LYS A 122 13.72 10.04 0.69
N SER A 123 14.10 8.96 1.40
CA SER A 123 15.49 8.49 1.46
C SER A 123 15.87 7.46 0.39
N SER A 124 14.95 7.09 -0.49
CA SER A 124 15.20 6.20 -1.64
C SER A 124 15.97 6.97 -2.72
N GLN A 125 17.11 6.43 -3.16
CA GLN A 125 17.93 7.04 -4.22
C GLN A 125 17.51 6.64 -5.64
N ARG A 126 16.68 5.59 -5.79
CA ARG A 126 16.46 4.93 -7.09
C ARG A 126 15.50 5.70 -8.00
N SER A 127 14.29 6.00 -7.53
CA SER A 127 13.32 6.78 -8.31
C SER A 127 12.49 7.67 -7.41
N GLN A 128 12.04 8.81 -7.92
CA GLN A 128 11.07 9.65 -7.20
C GLN A 128 9.63 9.10 -7.34
N SER A 129 9.41 8.21 -8.30
CA SER A 129 8.11 7.58 -8.55
C SER A 129 7.71 6.56 -7.48
N ASP A 130 8.68 5.93 -6.82
CA ASP A 130 8.42 4.93 -5.77
C ASP A 130 7.92 5.55 -4.45
N GLN A 131 7.87 6.88 -4.35
CA GLN A 131 7.44 7.64 -3.18
C GLN A 131 5.95 7.95 -3.16
N TYR A 132 5.17 7.47 -4.14
CA TYR A 132 3.74 7.68 -4.17
C TYR A 132 3.02 6.33 -4.26
N ALA A 133 1.91 6.23 -3.53
CA ALA A 133 1.10 5.02 -3.49
C ALA A 133 -0.38 5.36 -3.34
N LEU A 134 -1.25 4.37 -3.56
CA LEU A 134 -2.61 4.37 -3.04
C LEU A 134 -2.61 3.73 -1.65
N LEU A 135 -3.30 4.38 -0.73
CA LEU A 135 -3.59 3.90 0.61
C LEU A 135 -5.06 3.47 0.66
N MET A 136 -5.32 2.27 1.20
CA MET A 136 -6.68 1.83 1.54
C MET A 136 -7.11 2.47 2.86
N THR A 137 -8.27 3.13 2.85
CA THR A 137 -8.87 3.75 4.03
C THR A 137 -10.31 3.26 4.20
N ASN A 138 -10.92 3.56 5.34
CA ASN A 138 -12.35 3.28 5.55
C ASN A 138 -13.29 4.05 4.61
N LYS A 139 -12.79 5.12 3.96
CA LYS A 139 -13.54 5.93 2.99
C LYS A 139 -13.20 5.59 1.53
N GLY A 140 -12.44 4.53 1.29
CA GLY A 140 -11.95 4.15 -0.03
C GLY A 140 -10.45 4.41 -0.22
N ARG A 141 -10.02 4.54 -1.48
CA ARG A 141 -8.62 4.66 -1.85
C ARG A 141 -8.19 6.13 -1.83
N CYS A 142 -7.01 6.39 -1.28
CA CYS A 142 -6.46 7.74 -1.18
C CYS A 142 -5.01 7.76 -1.69
N PRO A 143 -4.69 8.62 -2.67
CA PRO A 143 -3.32 8.89 -3.05
C PRO A 143 -2.51 9.47 -1.88
N VAL A 144 -1.34 8.90 -1.63
CA VAL A 144 -0.43 9.34 -0.58
C VAL A 144 0.99 9.52 -1.10
N LYS A 145 1.73 10.39 -0.45
CA LYS A 145 3.19 10.48 -0.54
C LYS A 145 3.82 9.75 0.64
N LEU A 146 4.70 8.81 0.34
CA LEU A 146 5.50 8.06 1.30
C LEU A 146 6.70 8.91 1.74
N LEU A 147 6.70 9.34 2.99
CA LEU A 147 7.74 10.20 3.54
C LEU A 147 8.89 9.37 4.09
N TRP A 148 8.59 8.37 4.90
CA TRP A 148 9.56 7.51 5.57
C TRP A 148 9.00 6.12 5.82
N HIS A 149 9.89 5.14 5.97
CA HIS A 149 9.57 3.83 6.52
C HIS A 149 10.40 3.60 7.77
N PHE A 150 9.78 3.07 8.82
CA PHE A 150 10.46 2.72 10.07
C PHE A 150 10.18 1.30 10.46
N GLN A 151 11.20 0.61 10.98
CA GLN A 151 11.00 -0.54 11.85
C GLN A 151 11.01 -0.02 13.29
N ILE A 152 9.90 -0.19 13.99
CA ILE A 152 9.74 0.11 15.41
C ILE A 152 10.08 -1.15 16.21
N LYS A 153 10.96 -1.00 17.20
CA LYS A 153 11.34 -2.08 18.12
C LYS A 153 10.98 -1.67 19.54
N VAL A 154 9.97 -2.33 20.09
CA VAL A 154 9.56 -2.21 21.49
C VAL A 154 10.07 -3.42 22.28
N PRO A 155 10.67 -3.26 23.47
CA PRO A 155 11.08 -4.41 24.28
C PRO A 155 9.89 -5.25 24.72
N GLY A 156 9.92 -6.54 24.40
CA GLY A 156 8.85 -7.51 24.67
C GLY A 156 7.88 -7.73 23.51
N GLU A 157 8.00 -6.95 22.43
CA GLU A 157 7.14 -7.05 21.25
C GLU A 157 7.96 -7.46 20.02
N GLU A 158 7.29 -8.07 19.05
CA GLU A 158 7.87 -8.29 17.73
C GLU A 158 8.08 -6.94 17.00
N PRO A 159 9.19 -6.77 16.25
CA PRO A 159 9.42 -5.55 15.50
C PRO A 159 8.33 -5.30 14.46
N GLU A 160 7.74 -4.11 14.47
CA GLU A 160 6.66 -3.73 13.56
C GLU A 160 7.17 -2.69 12.55
N ILE A 161 6.75 -2.80 11.29
CA ILE A 161 7.06 -1.79 10.28
C ILE A 161 5.89 -0.80 10.20
N CYS A 162 6.20 0.50 10.20
CA CYS A 162 5.24 1.54 9.85
C CYS A 162 5.76 2.39 8.69
N SER A 163 4.82 2.97 7.94
CA SER A 163 5.10 3.95 6.89
C SER A 163 4.56 5.29 7.33
N LEU A 164 5.37 6.34 7.27
CA LEU A 164 4.90 7.71 7.37
C LEU A 164 4.43 8.17 6.00
N VAL A 165 3.18 8.61 5.96
CA VAL A 165 2.55 9.06 4.74
C VAL A 165 1.93 10.44 4.94
N SER A 166 1.73 11.13 3.83
CA SER A 166 0.92 12.34 3.79
C SER A 166 -0.02 12.24 2.61
N ARG A 167 -1.31 12.42 2.87
CA ARG A 167 -2.37 12.31 1.87
C ARG A 167 -2.25 13.45 0.87
N LEU A 168 -2.40 13.17 -0.41
CA LEU A 168 -2.51 14.23 -1.41
C LEU A 168 -3.90 14.86 -1.28
N ASN A 169 -3.96 16.18 -1.35
CA ASN A 169 -5.23 16.89 -1.24
C ASN A 169 -6.09 16.66 -2.49
N MET A 170 -7.25 16.03 -2.31
CA MET A 170 -8.29 15.78 -3.32
C MET A 170 -9.56 16.61 -3.06
N GLU A 171 -9.56 17.46 -2.03
CA GLU A 171 -10.69 18.35 -1.75
C GLU A 171 -10.69 19.51 -2.75
N ASP A 172 -11.89 20.00 -3.09
CA ASP A 172 -12.10 21.13 -3.99
C ASP A 172 -11.46 21.02 -5.39
N VAL A 173 -11.16 19.80 -5.84
CA VAL A 173 -10.66 19.55 -7.21
C VAL A 173 -11.82 19.58 -8.23
N PRO A 174 -11.58 20.07 -9.45
CA PRO A 174 -12.60 20.11 -10.48
C PRO A 174 -13.05 18.69 -10.89
N LEU A 175 -14.35 18.54 -11.13
CA LEU A 175 -14.90 17.30 -11.70
C LEU A 175 -14.41 17.15 -13.14
N LEU A 176 -13.72 16.04 -13.41
CA LEU A 176 -13.27 15.64 -14.73
C LEU A 176 -14.16 14.52 -15.27
N PRO A 177 -14.14 14.25 -16.59
CA PRO A 177 -15.04 13.26 -17.19
C PRO A 177 -14.97 11.85 -16.58
N TRP A 178 -13.82 11.50 -15.99
CA TRP A 178 -13.60 10.21 -15.32
C TRP A 178 -13.82 10.23 -13.81
N SER A 179 -14.21 11.35 -13.21
CA SER A 179 -14.35 11.48 -11.75
C SER A 179 -15.35 10.49 -11.15
N LEU A 180 -16.41 10.14 -11.88
CA LEU A 180 -17.41 9.15 -11.44
C LEU A 180 -16.86 7.72 -11.37
N TYR A 181 -15.81 7.42 -12.13
CA TYR A 181 -15.16 6.10 -12.22
C TYR A 181 -13.71 6.15 -11.73
N ALA A 182 -13.36 7.16 -10.91
CA ALA A 182 -11.99 7.42 -10.50
C ALA A 182 -11.38 6.23 -9.75
N ASP A 183 -12.15 5.58 -8.88
CA ASP A 183 -11.70 4.44 -8.08
C ASP A 183 -11.45 3.18 -8.94
N ASP A 184 -12.34 2.93 -9.91
CA ASP A 184 -12.26 1.79 -10.84
C ASP A 184 -11.10 1.96 -11.83
N LEU A 185 -10.97 3.17 -12.39
CA LEU A 185 -9.89 3.53 -13.30
C LEU A 185 -8.55 3.72 -12.58
N GLY A 186 -8.58 3.91 -11.26
CA GLY A 186 -7.40 4.28 -10.46
C GLY A 186 -6.84 5.65 -10.83
N TYR A 187 -7.68 6.57 -11.30
CA TYR A 187 -7.31 7.90 -11.80
C TYR A 187 -7.85 8.98 -10.87
N TYR A 188 -6.96 9.66 -10.15
CA TYR A 188 -7.32 10.67 -9.17
C TYR A 188 -6.78 12.03 -9.57
N VAL A 189 -7.44 13.10 -9.12
CA VAL A 189 -7.01 14.48 -9.31
C VAL A 189 -6.65 15.05 -7.95
N THR A 190 -5.51 15.73 -7.87
CA THR A 190 -5.01 16.31 -6.62
C THR A 190 -4.44 17.70 -6.86
N HIS A 191 -4.45 18.55 -5.83
CA HIS A 191 -3.72 19.81 -5.88
C HIS A 191 -2.21 19.58 -5.85
N LYS A 192 -1.46 20.32 -6.68
CA LYS A 192 0.00 20.22 -6.71
C LYS A 192 0.60 20.76 -5.41
N ASN A 193 1.45 19.96 -4.78
CA ASN A 193 2.16 20.30 -3.53
C ASN A 193 1.24 20.60 -2.33
N SER A 194 -0.03 20.21 -2.39
CA SER A 194 -0.94 20.27 -1.26
C SER A 194 -1.05 18.89 -0.63
N PHE A 195 -0.72 18.83 0.64
CA PHE A 195 -0.49 17.60 1.39
C PHE A 195 -1.20 17.71 2.74
N GLY A 196 -1.88 16.63 3.14
CA GLY A 196 -2.49 16.51 4.46
C GLY A 196 -1.45 16.31 5.57
N PRO A 197 -1.89 16.26 6.84
CA PRO A 197 -1.00 16.02 7.97
C PRO A 197 -0.25 14.69 7.84
N ILE A 198 0.91 14.61 8.49
CA ILE A 198 1.70 13.37 8.53
C ILE A 198 0.97 12.36 9.40
N GLU A 199 0.77 11.16 8.87
CA GLU A 199 0.20 10.03 9.60
C GLU A 199 1.11 8.80 9.47
N ALA A 200 1.13 7.97 10.50
CA ALA A 200 1.82 6.70 10.49
C ALA A 200 0.80 5.58 10.23
N VAL A 201 1.04 4.77 9.20
CA VAL A 201 0.13 3.70 8.78
C VAL A 201 0.86 2.37 8.69
N SER A 202 0.08 1.28 8.82
CA SER A 202 0.59 -0.05 8.50
C SER A 202 0.87 -0.14 6.99
N PRO A 203 2.03 -0.67 6.57
CA PRO A 203 2.29 -0.98 5.17
C PRO A 203 1.27 -1.90 4.51
N SER A 204 0.53 -2.70 5.29
CA SER A 204 -0.53 -3.57 4.76
C SER A 204 -1.64 -2.79 4.04
N LEU A 205 -1.83 -1.51 4.40
CA LEU A 205 -2.81 -0.61 3.80
C LEU A 205 -2.35 -0.03 2.45
N LEU A 206 -1.07 -0.18 2.06
CA LEU A 206 -0.61 0.27 0.76
C LEU A 206 -1.13 -0.67 -0.34
N VAL A 207 -1.88 -0.13 -1.29
CA VAL A 207 -2.58 -0.94 -2.32
C VAL A 207 -1.72 -1.09 -3.55
N SER A 208 -1.32 0.03 -4.15
CA SER A 208 -0.56 0.05 -5.39
C SER A 208 0.43 1.22 -5.40
N PRO A 209 1.52 1.12 -6.18
CA PRO A 209 2.29 2.30 -6.54
C PRO A 209 1.48 3.15 -7.53
N VAL A 210 1.79 4.44 -7.57
CA VAL A 210 1.16 5.38 -8.50
C VAL A 210 2.20 6.21 -9.22
N VAL A 211 1.88 6.64 -10.44
CA VAL A 211 2.59 7.72 -11.13
C VAL A 211 1.81 9.01 -10.97
N THR A 212 2.53 10.12 -10.94
CA THR A 212 1.92 11.44 -10.88
C THR A 212 2.40 12.31 -12.02
N ALA A 213 1.48 13.05 -12.64
CA ALA A 213 1.79 13.98 -13.72
C ALA A 213 1.13 15.34 -13.43
N PRO A 214 1.89 16.45 -13.43
CA PRO A 214 1.28 17.77 -13.29
C PRO A 214 0.48 18.12 -14.54
N PHE A 215 -0.61 18.86 -14.36
CA PHE A 215 -1.35 19.47 -15.48
C PHE A 215 -1.96 20.80 -15.04
N GLU A 216 -2.32 21.62 -16.02
CA GLU A 216 -2.94 22.93 -15.82
C GLU A 216 -4.24 22.97 -16.62
N MET A 217 -5.29 23.53 -16.02
CA MET A 217 -6.56 23.74 -16.70
C MET A 217 -6.57 25.13 -17.33
N ARG A 218 -7.04 25.26 -18.57
CA ARG A 218 -7.11 26.59 -19.22
C ARG A 218 -8.04 27.56 -18.47
N SER A 219 -9.03 27.04 -17.78
CA SER A 219 -10.06 27.81 -17.06
C SER A 219 -9.68 28.17 -15.63
N SER A 220 -8.58 27.66 -15.07
CA SER A 220 -8.17 27.92 -13.69
C SER A 220 -6.65 28.10 -13.58
N ALA A 221 -6.22 29.03 -12.72
CA ALA A 221 -4.80 29.18 -12.38
C ALA A 221 -4.30 28.07 -11.43
N GLU A 222 -5.18 27.15 -11.03
CA GLU A 222 -4.83 26.05 -10.15
C GLU A 222 -3.84 25.09 -10.81
N ARG A 223 -2.81 24.76 -10.04
CA ARG A 223 -1.84 23.74 -10.41
C ARG A 223 -2.32 22.41 -9.88
N LEU A 224 -2.73 21.55 -10.81
CA LEU A 224 -3.27 20.24 -10.49
C LEU A 224 -2.27 19.14 -10.88
N ARG A 225 -2.61 17.92 -10.46
CA ARG A 225 -1.86 16.71 -10.75
C ARG A 225 -2.83 15.55 -10.92
N ILE A 226 -2.63 14.78 -11.98
CA ILE A 226 -3.28 13.47 -12.15
C ILE A 226 -2.40 12.43 -11.46
N VAL A 227 -3.05 11.55 -10.71
CA VAL A 227 -2.44 10.38 -10.08
C VAL A 227 -3.02 9.14 -10.77
N ILE A 228 -2.16 8.26 -11.27
CA ILE A 228 -2.54 7.05 -12.00
C ILE A 228 -1.97 5.84 -11.27
N ALA A 229 -2.84 4.93 -10.84
CA ALA A 229 -2.46 3.67 -10.21
C ALA A 229 -1.97 2.64 -11.24
N TYR A 230 -0.84 1.98 -10.95
CA TYR A 230 -0.25 0.98 -11.86
C TYR A 230 -0.92 -0.40 -11.79
N ASN A 231 -1.49 -0.76 -10.64
CA ASN A 231 -2.16 -2.04 -10.48
C ASN A 231 -3.62 -1.79 -10.11
N ARG A 232 -4.51 -2.07 -11.06
CA ARG A 232 -5.95 -2.10 -10.84
C ARG A 232 -6.31 -3.52 -10.43
N THR A 233 -6.04 -3.89 -9.18
CA THR A 233 -6.86 -4.91 -8.52
C THR A 233 -8.20 -4.29 -8.15
N GLY A 234 -8.84 -3.66 -9.13
CA GLY A 234 -10.28 -3.51 -9.11
C GLY A 234 -10.80 -4.92 -9.30
N SER A 235 -11.65 -5.36 -8.39
CA SER A 235 -12.54 -6.48 -8.63
C SER A 235 -13.05 -6.32 -10.05
N GLU A 236 -12.60 -7.17 -10.97
CA GLU A 236 -13.39 -7.38 -12.18
C GLU A 236 -14.77 -7.72 -11.62
N VAL A 237 -15.77 -6.91 -11.95
CA VAL A 237 -17.16 -7.28 -11.70
C VAL A 237 -17.26 -8.62 -12.43
N LEU A 238 -17.23 -9.71 -11.68
CA LEU A 238 -17.64 -10.99 -12.23
C LEU A 238 -19.09 -10.73 -12.57
N ASP A 239 -19.39 -10.55 -13.85
CA ASP A 239 -20.74 -10.42 -14.33
C ASP A 239 -21.49 -11.66 -13.80
N GLU A 240 -22.34 -11.48 -12.78
CA GLU A 240 -23.09 -12.57 -12.13
C GLU A 240 -24.17 -13.17 -13.06
N ASP A 241 -24.21 -12.74 -14.33
CA ASP A 241 -25.29 -13.02 -15.29
C ASP A 241 -25.15 -14.36 -16.05
N ASP A 242 -24.09 -15.15 -15.84
CA ASP A 242 -23.90 -16.44 -16.56
C ASP A 242 -24.40 -17.69 -15.81
N MET A 243 -25.13 -17.55 -14.70
CA MET A 243 -25.60 -18.69 -13.88
C MET A 243 -27.11 -19.03 -14.01
N ASP A 244 -27.79 -18.57 -15.07
CA ASP A 244 -29.15 -19.03 -15.41
C ASP A 244 -29.14 -19.95 -16.66
N GLY A 245 -28.30 -20.98 -16.60
CA GLY A 245 -28.38 -22.15 -17.47
C GLY A 245 -29.55 -23.04 -17.09
N SER A 246 -30.72 -22.72 -17.64
CA SER A 246 -31.98 -23.47 -17.62
C SER A 246 -31.82 -25.01 -17.67
N ASN A 247 -32.11 -25.68 -16.55
CA ASN A 247 -32.52 -27.09 -16.55
C ASN A 247 -34.01 -27.18 -16.93
N THR A 248 -34.31 -27.08 -18.22
CA THR A 248 -35.62 -27.48 -18.75
C THR A 248 -35.60 -29.00 -18.93
N GLN A 249 -36.09 -29.74 -17.94
CA GLN A 249 -36.47 -31.14 -18.15
C GLN A 249 -37.74 -31.16 -19.00
N GLU A 250 -37.59 -31.55 -20.27
CA GLU A 250 -38.70 -31.99 -21.11
C GLU A 250 -39.30 -33.27 -20.51
N GLN A 251 -40.53 -33.17 -20.01
CA GLN A 251 -41.43 -34.30 -19.89
C GLN A 251 -41.93 -34.65 -21.30
N GLY A 252 -41.32 -35.68 -21.90
CA GLY A 252 -41.91 -36.41 -23.01
C GLY A 252 -42.58 -37.67 -22.48
N GLY A 253 -43.91 -37.68 -22.47
CA GLY A 253 -44.70 -38.90 -22.33
C GLY A 253 -44.82 -39.63 -23.65
N ASP A 254 -44.67 -40.95 -23.61
CA ASP A 254 -45.65 -41.96 -24.05
C ASP A 254 -45.23 -43.34 -23.52
#